data_AF-A0A2R4S9T0-F1
#
_entry.id   AF-A0A2R4S9T0-F1
#
_cell.length_a   1.000
_cell.length_b   1.000
_cell.length_c   1.000
_cell.angle_alpha   90.00
_cell.angle_beta   90.00
_cell.angle_gamma   90.00
#
_symmetry.space_group_name_H-M   'P 1'
#
loop_
_entity.id
_entity.type
_entity.pdbx_description
1 polymer ?
#
loop_
_entity_poly.entity_id
_entity_poly.type
_entity_poly.pdbx_seq_one_letter_code
_entity_poly.pdbx_strand_id
1 'polypeptide(L)'
;TGDKIETAINIGIAANLIDNYAEQFIYTEDLQVNKEELMKKLDEDILKIEKVLNLPHFDFEEYDRQLKGNSKEYKGKFPFSLFKRWNRKENKLSVDRELYKKMNHSTNHVLIVDGTVIDTFLEERFEMKFFY
;
A
#
# COMPACT_ATOMS: atom_id res chain seq x y z
N THR A 1 12.86 15.14 8.78
CA THR A 1 13.90 16.19 8.92
C THR A 1 13.24 17.49 8.48
N GLY A 2 13.60 18.65 9.04
CA GLY A 2 13.06 19.93 8.56
C GLY A 2 13.86 20.53 7.39
N ASP A 3 14.79 19.76 6.83
CA ASP A 3 15.68 20.14 5.74
C ASP A 3 15.14 19.61 4.41
N LYS A 4 15.64 20.14 3.29
CA LYS A 4 15.14 19.77 1.96
C LYS A 4 15.23 18.26 1.69
N ILE A 5 14.33 17.74 0.86
CA ILE A 5 14.25 16.30 0.58
C ILE A 5 15.54 15.76 -0.06
N GLU A 6 16.24 16.56 -0.86
CA GLU A 6 17.54 16.20 -1.45
C GLU A 6 18.60 16.00 -0.37
N THR A 7 18.58 16.79 0.71
CA THR A 7 19.47 16.61 1.84
C THR A 7 19.18 15.29 2.56
N ALA A 8 17.90 14.98 2.78
CA ALA A 8 17.50 13.70 3.39
C ALA A 8 17.92 12.49 2.54
N ILE A 9 17.80 12.58 1.21
CA ILE A 9 18.26 11.56 0.26
C ILE A 9 19.78 11.39 0.37
N ASN A 10 20.55 12.48 0.32
CA ASN A 10 22.00 12.42 0.40
C ASN A 10 22.50 11.84 1.72
N ILE A 11 21.84 12.17 2.83
CA ILE A 11 22.12 11.55 4.13
C ILE A 11 21.79 10.05 4.09
N GLY A 12 20.65 9.67 3.52
CA GLY A 12 20.24 8.27 3.38
C GLY A 12 21.24 7.45 2.56
N ILE A 13 21.75 7.99 1.46
CA ILE A 13 22.80 7.38 0.64
C ILE A 13 24.11 7.28 1.43
N ALA A 14 24.57 8.38 2.05
CA ALA A 14 25.82 8.41 2.80
C ALA A 14 25.81 7.44 4.01
N ALA A 15 24.63 7.23 4.61
CA ALA A 15 24.42 6.29 5.70
C ALA A 15 24.19 4.83 5.24
N ASN A 16 24.27 4.53 3.93
CA ASN A 16 23.94 3.24 3.33
C ASN A 16 22.51 2.74 3.63
N LEU A 17 21.58 3.67 3.87
CA LEU A 17 20.15 3.38 4.04
C LEU A 17 19.42 3.33 2.68
N ILE A 18 19.95 4.07 1.70
CA ILE A 18 19.43 4.14 0.32
C ILE A 18 20.54 3.70 -0.62
N ASP A 19 20.25 2.72 -1.47
CA ASP A 19 21.14 2.33 -2.56
C ASP A 19 21.03 3.36 -3.69
N ASN A 20 22.15 3.72 -4.31
CA ASN A 20 22.20 4.64 -5.46
C ASN A 20 21.39 4.14 -6.65
N TYR A 21 21.18 2.82 -6.75
CA TYR A 21 20.37 2.19 -7.81
C TYR A 21 18.96 1.83 -7.36
N ALA A 22 18.56 2.24 -6.15
CA ALA A 22 17.22 2.00 -5.67
C ALA A 22 16.19 2.80 -6.47
N GLU A 23 15.07 2.17 -6.77
CA GLU A 23 13.91 2.89 -7.29
C GLU A 23 13.26 3.69 -6.16
N GLN A 24 13.10 4.99 -6.37
CA GLN A 24 12.61 5.92 -5.36
C GLN A 24 11.16 6.31 -5.66
N PHE A 25 10.30 6.14 -4.66
CA PHE A 25 8.92 6.62 -4.64
C PHE A 25 8.88 7.86 -3.74
N ILE A 26 8.70 9.03 -4.33
CA ILE A 26 8.85 10.32 -3.64
C ILE A 26 7.49 11.01 -3.51
N TYR A 27 7.18 11.45 -2.29
CA TYR A 27 5.97 12.18 -1.93
C TYR A 27 6.35 13.46 -1.18
N THR A 28 6.18 14.61 -1.83
CA THR A 28 6.51 15.95 -1.31
C THR A 28 5.25 16.74 -0.95
N GLU A 29 5.39 17.77 -0.12
CA GLU A 29 4.31 18.69 0.27
C GLU A 29 3.49 19.22 -0.92
N ASP A 30 4.12 19.50 -2.06
CA ASP A 30 3.44 20.00 -3.26
C ASP A 30 2.32 19.09 -3.77
N LEU A 31 2.43 17.77 -3.53
CA LEU A 31 1.43 16.79 -3.94
C LEU A 31 0.20 16.78 -3.03
N GLN A 32 0.31 17.32 -1.81
CA GLN A 32 -0.80 17.39 -0.86
C GLN A 32 -1.89 18.40 -1.28
N VAL A 33 -1.53 19.36 -2.14
CA VAL A 33 -2.45 20.42 -2.61
C VAL A 33 -3.71 19.84 -3.26
N ASN A 34 -3.59 18.67 -3.89
CA ASN A 34 -4.68 17.96 -4.54
C ASN A 34 -4.75 16.50 -4.08
N LYS A 35 -5.67 16.21 -3.15
CA LYS A 35 -5.86 14.86 -2.59
C LYS A 35 -6.20 13.81 -3.64
N GLU A 36 -6.94 14.18 -4.69
CA GLU A 36 -7.27 13.27 -5.78
C GLU A 36 -6.03 12.88 -6.60
N GLU A 37 -5.15 13.84 -6.84
CA GLU A 37 -3.88 13.61 -7.54
C GLU A 37 -2.92 12.78 -6.70
N LEU A 38 -2.85 13.05 -5.39
CA LEU A 38 -2.09 12.25 -4.43
C LEU A 38 -2.57 10.78 -4.41
N MET A 39 -3.89 10.56 -4.39
CA MET A 39 -4.48 9.22 -4.41
C MET A 39 -4.17 8.50 -5.73
N LYS A 40 -4.29 9.20 -6.86
CA LYS A 40 -3.97 8.64 -8.17
C LYS A 40 -2.50 8.23 -8.26
N LYS A 41 -1.59 9.06 -7.74
CA LYS A 41 -0.17 8.73 -7.67
C LYS A 41 0.08 7.48 -6.81
N LEU A 42 -0.59 7.39 -5.65
CA LEU A 42 -0.49 6.21 -4.79
C LEU A 42 -0.94 4.94 -5.53
N ASP A 43 -2.05 5.00 -6.26
CA ASP A 43 -2.53 3.88 -7.08
C ASP A 43 -1.56 3.47 -8.19
N GLU A 44 -0.95 4.45 -8.86
CA GLU A 44 0.06 4.20 -9.90
C GLU A 44 1.32 3.55 -9.33
N ASP A 45 1.77 4.00 -8.16
CA ASP A 45 2.94 3.46 -7.48
C ASP A 45 2.68 2.04 -6.95
N ILE A 46 1.48 1.76 -6.41
CA ILE A 46 1.05 0.40 -6.02
C ILE A 46 1.06 -0.53 -7.24
N LEU A 47 0.46 -0.11 -8.36
CA LEU A 47 0.46 -0.91 -9.60
C LEU A 47 1.87 -1.18 -10.12
N LYS A 48 2.78 -0.22 -9.93
CA LYS A 48 4.17 -0.36 -10.35
C LYS A 48 4.90 -1.39 -9.49
N ILE A 49 4.77 -1.32 -8.17
CA ILE A 49 5.43 -2.27 -7.28
C ILE A 49 4.84 -3.68 -7.42
N GLU A 50 3.53 -3.82 -7.60
CA GLU A 50 2.89 -5.11 -7.85
C GLU A 50 3.44 -5.79 -9.10
N LYS A 51 3.66 -5.03 -10.19
CA LYS A 51 4.27 -5.57 -11.42
C LYS A 51 5.72 -5.99 -11.20
N VAL A 52 6.51 -5.19 -10.48
CA VAL A 52 7.91 -5.51 -10.20
C VAL A 52 8.00 -6.76 -9.32
N LEU A 53 7.12 -6.88 -8.33
CA LEU A 53 7.06 -8.03 -7.42
C LEU A 53 6.31 -9.24 -8.02
N ASN A 54 5.78 -9.13 -9.25
CA ASN A 54 4.95 -10.14 -9.90
C ASN A 54 3.77 -10.60 -9.01
N LEU A 55 3.15 -9.65 -8.31
CA LEU A 55 1.98 -9.85 -7.46
C LEU A 55 0.69 -9.64 -8.25
N PRO A 56 -0.39 -10.38 -7.94
CA PRO A 56 -1.70 -10.08 -8.49
C PRO A 56 -2.18 -8.72 -7.97
N HIS A 57 -2.81 -7.93 -8.84
CA HIS A 57 -3.35 -6.63 -8.47
C HIS A 57 -4.43 -6.77 -7.39
N PHE A 58 -4.33 -5.97 -6.33
CA PHE A 58 -5.29 -5.98 -5.23
C PHE A 58 -6.49 -5.06 -5.51
N ASP A 59 -7.70 -5.62 -5.45
CA ASP A 59 -8.95 -4.86 -5.58
C ASP A 59 -9.39 -4.31 -4.20
N PHE A 60 -9.00 -3.06 -3.94
CA PHE A 60 -9.37 -2.32 -2.73
C PHE A 60 -10.89 -2.10 -2.61
N GLU A 61 -11.60 -1.94 -3.73
CA GLU A 61 -13.04 -1.69 -3.74
C GLU A 61 -13.84 -2.95 -3.41
N GLU A 62 -13.39 -4.12 -3.88
CA GLU A 62 -13.94 -5.40 -3.46
C GLU A 62 -13.68 -5.65 -1.97
N TYR A 63 -12.47 -5.36 -1.49
CA TYR A 63 -12.10 -5.56 -0.09
C TYR A 63 -12.94 -4.70 0.87
N ASP A 64 -13.11 -3.40 0.58
CA ASP A 64 -13.97 -2.50 1.36
C ASP A 64 -15.44 -2.95 1.38
N ARG A 65 -15.95 -3.43 0.22
CA ARG A 65 -17.30 -4.01 0.13
C ARG A 65 -17.46 -5.26 1.01
N GLN A 66 -16.44 -6.11 1.10
CA GLN A 66 -16.48 -7.30 1.94
C GLN A 66 -16.46 -6.93 3.45
N LEU A 67 -15.65 -5.96 3.85
CA LEU A 67 -15.61 -5.44 5.23
C LEU A 67 -16.98 -4.87 5.64
N LYS A 68 -17.53 -3.96 4.83
CA LYS A 68 -18.85 -3.35 5.08
C LYS A 68 -19.98 -4.38 5.03
N GLY A 69 -19.90 -5.38 4.15
CA GLY A 69 -20.87 -6.47 4.04
C GLY A 69 -20.92 -7.40 5.26
N ASN A 70 -19.77 -7.67 5.89
CA ASN A 70 -19.69 -8.51 7.09
C ASN A 70 -20.16 -7.80 8.38
N SER A 71 -20.26 -6.46 8.37
CA SER A 71 -20.71 -5.65 9.52
C SER A 71 -22.24 -5.62 9.72
N LYS A 72 -23.03 -6.07 8.74
CA LYS A 72 -24.49 -6.19 8.88
C LYS A 72 -24.84 -7.47 9.64
N GLU A 73 -25.17 -7.30 10.92
CA GLU A 73 -25.74 -8.33 11.79
C GLU A 73 -26.76 -9.23 11.07
N TYR A 74 -26.44 -10.51 10.94
CA TYR A 74 -27.40 -11.56 10.61
C TYR A 74 -28.34 -11.79 11.81
N LYS A 75 -29.39 -10.98 11.94
CA LYS A 75 -30.61 -11.37 12.68
C LYS A 75 -31.61 -11.95 11.67
N GLY A 76 -31.50 -13.26 11.42
CA GLY A 76 -32.45 -13.94 10.54
C GLY A 76 -32.22 -15.45 10.53
N LYS A 77 -33.01 -16.17 11.34
CA LYS A 77 -33.10 -17.63 11.35
C LYS A 77 -33.45 -18.16 9.95
N PHE A 78 -32.58 -18.97 9.33
CA PHE A 78 -32.97 -20.02 8.38
C PHE A 78 -31.94 -21.17 8.38
N PRO A 79 -32.36 -22.44 8.52
CA PRO A 79 -31.45 -23.57 8.69
C PRO A 79 -31.22 -24.33 7.37
N PHE A 80 -30.79 -23.69 6.28
CA PHE A 80 -30.35 -24.43 5.08
C PHE A 80 -29.33 -23.63 4.26
N SER A 81 -28.04 -23.88 4.49
CA SER A 81 -27.01 -23.67 3.46
C SER A 81 -25.73 -24.45 3.79
N LEU A 82 -25.75 -25.76 3.54
CA LEU A 82 -24.58 -26.63 3.66
C LEU A 82 -23.69 -26.68 2.40
N PHE A 83 -23.89 -25.80 1.40
CA PHE A 83 -23.16 -25.87 0.12
C PHE A 83 -22.75 -24.52 -0.49
N LYS A 84 -22.19 -23.59 0.30
CA LYS A 84 -21.44 -22.43 -0.25
C LYS A 84 -20.12 -22.15 0.47
N ARG A 85 -19.45 -23.20 0.94
CA ARG A 85 -18.14 -23.12 1.60
C ARG A 85 -16.98 -23.49 0.66
N TRP A 86 -17.06 -23.10 -0.61
CA TRP A 86 -15.94 -23.28 -1.56
C TRP A 86 -15.17 -21.96 -1.68
N ASN A 87 -14.11 -21.85 -0.89
CA ASN A 87 -12.94 -20.97 -1.06
C ASN A 87 -13.20 -19.48 -1.31
N ARG A 88 -13.74 -18.74 -0.32
CA ARG A 88 -13.36 -17.33 -0.19
C ARG A 88 -11.95 -17.32 0.39
N LYS A 89 -10.93 -17.18 -0.47
CA LYS A 89 -9.60 -16.77 0.01
C LYS A 89 -9.82 -15.44 0.71
N GLU A 90 -9.48 -15.37 2.00
CA GLU A 90 -9.36 -14.08 2.67
C GLU A 90 -8.29 -13.30 1.90
N ASN A 91 -8.69 -12.24 1.18
CA ASN A 91 -7.74 -11.33 0.56
C ASN A 91 -7.04 -10.61 1.72
N LYS A 92 -5.88 -11.13 2.11
CA LYS A 92 -5.05 -10.51 3.14
C LYS A 92 -4.36 -9.32 2.51
N LEU A 93 -4.47 -8.15 3.16
CA LEU A 93 -3.74 -6.93 2.80
C LEU A 93 -2.21 -7.14 2.89
N SER A 94 -1.74 -8.14 3.62
CA SER A 94 -0.32 -8.41 3.79
C SER A 94 0.20 -9.41 2.77
N VAL A 95 1.25 -9.03 2.04
CA VAL A 95 2.11 -9.97 1.31
C VAL A 95 2.92 -10.80 2.32
N ASP A 96 3.01 -12.12 2.10
CA ASP A 96 3.82 -13.00 2.94
C ASP A 96 5.30 -12.61 2.82
N ARG A 97 5.92 -12.27 3.95
CA ARG A 97 7.33 -11.87 4.03
C ARG A 97 8.29 -12.92 3.45
N GLU A 98 7.98 -14.20 3.60
CA GLU A 98 8.82 -15.27 3.04
C GLU A 98 8.66 -15.40 1.52
N LEU A 99 7.47 -15.12 0.98
CA LEU A 99 7.27 -15.03 -0.47
C LEU A 99 8.03 -13.81 -1.03
N TYR A 100 7.91 -12.65 -0.38
CA TYR A 100 8.63 -11.44 -0.76
C TYR A 100 10.15 -11.64 -0.79
N LYS A 101 10.72 -12.25 0.27
CA LYS A 101 12.17 -12.54 0.33
C LYS A 101 12.66 -13.48 -0.77
N LYS A 102 11.81 -14.38 -1.27
CA LYS A 102 12.15 -15.32 -2.36
C LYS A 102 12.00 -14.69 -3.74
N MET A 103 11.16 -13.66 -3.87
CA MET A 103 10.94 -12.91 -5.13
C MET A 103 11.98 -11.79 -5.30
N ASN A 104 12.46 -11.20 -4.22
CA ASN A 104 13.44 -10.13 -4.24
C ASN A 104 14.88 -10.63 -4.30
N HIS A 105 15.44 -10.66 -5.51
CA HIS A 105 16.88 -10.90 -5.68
C HIS A 105 17.64 -9.78 -6.42
N SER A 106 17.01 -8.68 -6.83
CA SER A 106 17.74 -7.70 -7.68
C SER A 106 17.39 -6.21 -7.62
N THR A 107 16.32 -5.77 -6.95
CA THR A 107 15.97 -4.33 -6.94
C THR A 107 15.63 -3.82 -5.54
N ASN A 108 16.35 -2.78 -5.10
CA ASN A 108 16.03 -2.03 -3.90
C ASN A 108 14.95 -0.99 -4.24
N HIS A 109 13.90 -0.92 -3.42
CA HIS A 109 12.85 0.08 -3.54
C HIS A 109 12.84 0.92 -2.27
N VAL A 110 12.74 2.24 -2.41
CA VAL A 110 12.75 3.18 -1.28
C VAL A 110 11.55 4.11 -1.40
N LEU A 111 10.77 4.19 -0.33
CA LEU A 111 9.68 5.15 -0.18
C LEU A 111 10.17 6.35 0.64
N ILE A 112 10.03 7.54 0.08
CA ILE A 112 10.43 8.81 0.69
C ILE A 112 9.19 9.68 0.78
N VAL A 113 8.79 10.01 2.01
CA VAL A 113 7.58 10.77 2.28
C VAL A 113 7.92 11.97 3.14
N ASP A 114 7.46 13.14 2.72
CA ASP A 114 7.50 14.35 3.53
C ASP A 114 6.55 14.23 4.73
N GLY A 115 6.93 14.80 5.86
CA GLY A 115 6.17 14.70 7.11
C GLY A 115 4.75 15.23 6.99
N THR A 116 4.54 16.31 6.22
CA THR A 116 3.22 16.89 5.97
C THR A 116 2.31 15.97 5.15
N VAL A 117 2.90 15.19 4.24
CA VAL A 117 2.17 14.20 3.43
C VAL A 117 1.84 12.95 4.25
N ILE A 118 2.71 12.56 5.19
CA ILE A 118 2.43 11.45 6.11
C ILE A 118 1.11 11.68 6.85
N ASP A 119 0.87 12.89 7.35
CA ASP A 119 -0.39 13.20 8.05
C ASP A 119 -1.62 12.96 7.17
N THR A 120 -1.50 13.22 5.85
CA THR A 120 -2.57 12.93 4.88
C THR A 120 -2.74 11.44 4.63
N PHE A 121 -1.63 10.69 4.60
CA PHE A 121 -1.68 9.23 4.44
C PHE A 121 -2.25 8.49 5.63
N LEU A 122 -2.23 9.10 6.81
CA LEU A 122 -2.89 8.58 8.00
C LEU A 122 -4.40 8.86 8.03
N GLU A 123 -4.96 9.60 7.07
CA GLU A 123 -6.41 9.75 6.94
C GLU A 123 -7.06 8.44 6.44
N GLU A 124 -8.27 8.12 6.92
CA GLU A 124 -9.02 6.89 6.59
C GLU A 124 -9.11 6.62 5.07
N ARG A 125 -9.16 7.68 4.26
CA ARG A 125 -9.22 7.60 2.79
C ARG A 125 -7.95 6.98 2.19
N PHE A 126 -6.79 7.23 2.77
CA PHE A 126 -5.48 6.83 2.25
C PHE A 126 -4.87 5.65 2.98
N GLU A 127 -5.16 5.54 4.27
CA GLU A 127 -4.54 4.60 5.21
C GLU A 127 -4.46 3.17 4.65
N MET A 128 -5.58 2.64 4.16
CA MET A 128 -5.64 1.25 3.66
C MET A 128 -4.71 1.01 2.47
N LYS A 129 -4.58 1.97 1.56
CA LYS A 129 -3.71 1.85 0.38
C LYS A 129 -2.25 2.14 0.73
N PHE A 130 -2.00 3.04 1.66
CA PHE A 130 -0.66 3.40 2.09
C PHE A 130 0.04 2.26 2.87
N PHE A 131 -0.70 1.49 3.66
CA PHE A 131 -0.16 0.39 4.47
C PHE A 131 -0.22 -0.99 3.78
N TYR A 132 -0.72 -1.07 2.54
CA TYR A 132 -0.68 -2.27 1.70
C TYR A 132 0.74 -2.52 1.16
#